data_AF-A0A6L6JLJ2-F1
#
_entry.id   AF-A0A6L6JLJ2-F1
#
_cell.length_a   1.000
_cell.length_b   1.000
_cell.length_c   1.000
_cell.angle_alpha   90.00
_cell.angle_beta   90.00
_cell.angle_gamma   90.00
#
_symmetry.space_group_name_H-M   'P 1'
#
loop_
_entity.id
_entity.type
_entity.pdbx_description
1 polymer ?
#
loop_
_entity_poly.entity_id
_entity_poly.type
_entity_poly.pdbx_seq_one_letter_code
_entity_poly.pdbx_strand_id
1 'polypeptide(L)'
;MLINTAAIAEPAFGSLADDCFSEWKTRGWVIGEDNTPAHEVERFANGIRKICEVRSQMFIEDPEISPYIQGRLAELAPYVFSADESAVRTLILKLQQRPAGHQFSGSFMQD
;
A
#
# COMPACT_ATOMS: atom_id res chain seq x y z
N MET A 1 11.27 -0.24 -38.66
CA MET A 1 9.98 -0.28 -37.95
C MET A 1 10.25 0.16 -36.53
N LEU A 2 9.76 1.35 -36.15
CA LEU A 2 9.87 1.86 -34.79
C LEU A 2 8.76 1.22 -33.97
N ILE A 3 9.13 0.35 -33.02
CA ILE A 3 8.18 -0.21 -32.06
C ILE A 3 7.85 0.93 -31.09
N ASN A 4 6.62 1.43 -31.18
CA ASN A 4 6.07 2.38 -30.20
C ASN A 4 5.88 1.65 -28.86
N THR A 5 6.85 1.79 -27.95
CA THR A 5 6.86 1.15 -26.63
C THR A 5 5.85 1.76 -25.63
N ALA A 6 5.09 2.77 -26.02
CA ALA A 6 4.24 3.55 -25.11
C ALA A 6 2.86 2.92 -24.81
N ALA A 7 2.41 1.91 -25.57
CA ALA A 7 1.01 1.47 -25.52
C ALA A 7 0.69 0.33 -24.53
N ILE A 8 1.68 -0.22 -23.80
CA ILE A 8 1.50 -1.42 -22.97
C ILE A 8 1.58 -1.12 -21.46
N ALA A 9 2.01 0.07 -21.05
CA ALA A 9 2.19 0.41 -19.63
C ALA A 9 0.88 0.83 -18.91
N GLU A 10 -0.08 1.39 -19.63
CA GLU A 10 -1.28 2.00 -19.03
C GLU A 10 -2.32 1.00 -18.47
N PRO A 11 -2.59 -0.20 -19.04
CA PRO A 11 -3.53 -1.14 -18.44
C PRO A 11 -2.95 -1.90 -17.24
N ALA A 12 -1.62 -2.01 -17.13
CA ALA A 12 -0.96 -2.71 -16.04
C ALA A 12 -0.94 -1.88 -14.73
N PHE A 13 -0.98 -0.55 -14.84
CA PHE A 13 -0.96 0.32 -13.67
C PHE A 13 -2.26 0.24 -12.86
N GLY A 14 -3.41 0.37 -13.54
CA GLY A 14 -4.72 0.24 -12.92
C GLY A 14 -4.93 -1.13 -12.30
N SER A 15 -4.51 -2.20 -12.99
CA SER A 15 -4.63 -3.56 -12.46
C SER A 15 -3.79 -3.77 -11.19
N LEU A 16 -2.55 -3.27 -11.13
CA LEU A 16 -1.70 -3.48 -9.95
C LEU A 16 -2.19 -2.72 -8.71
N ALA A 17 -2.71 -1.50 -8.89
CA ALA A 17 -3.25 -0.73 -7.77
C ALA A 17 -4.55 -1.38 -7.22
N ASP A 18 -5.41 -1.86 -8.11
CA ASP A 18 -6.64 -2.58 -7.76
C ASP A 18 -6.36 -3.93 -7.09
N ASP A 19 -5.34 -4.65 -7.57
CA ASP A 19 -4.88 -5.91 -6.99
C ASP A 19 -4.30 -5.67 -5.58
N CYS A 20 -3.48 -4.63 -5.42
CA CYS A 20 -2.96 -4.20 -4.11
C CYS A 20 -4.09 -3.87 -3.13
N PHE A 21 -5.10 -3.11 -3.58
CA PHE A 21 -6.23 -2.75 -2.75
C PHE A 21 -7.08 -3.98 -2.37
N SER A 22 -7.26 -4.91 -3.31
CA SER A 22 -7.99 -6.15 -3.09
C SER A 22 -7.28 -7.07 -2.10
N GLU A 23 -5.96 -7.21 -2.21
CA GLU A 23 -5.14 -7.97 -1.26
C GLU A 23 -5.21 -7.33 0.13
N TRP A 24 -5.07 -6.01 0.24
CA TRP A 24 -5.16 -5.32 1.53
C TRP A 24 -6.47 -5.60 2.27
N LYS A 25 -7.62 -5.59 1.57
CA LYS A 25 -8.93 -5.89 2.18
C LYS A 25 -8.95 -7.26 2.87
N THR A 26 -8.21 -8.23 2.36
CA THR A 26 -8.14 -9.59 2.94
C THR A 26 -7.35 -9.64 4.26
N ARG A 27 -6.60 -8.59 4.61
CA ARG A 27 -5.79 -8.52 5.84
C ARG A 27 -6.61 -8.22 7.10
N GLY A 28 -7.90 -7.95 6.97
CA GLY A 28 -8.82 -7.83 8.11
C GLY A 28 -8.48 -6.69 9.08
N TRP A 29 -7.94 -5.58 8.58
CA TRP A 29 -7.62 -4.43 9.43
C TRP A 29 -8.86 -3.82 10.04
N VAL A 30 -8.75 -3.40 11.29
CA VAL A 30 -9.80 -2.73 12.06
C VAL A 30 -9.30 -1.39 12.61
N ILE A 31 -10.23 -0.46 12.86
CA ILE A 31 -9.95 0.89 13.36
C ILE A 31 -10.87 1.15 14.56
N GLY A 32 -10.34 1.84 15.57
CA GLY A 32 -11.11 2.21 16.76
C GLY A 32 -11.25 1.06 17.75
N GLU A 33 -11.84 1.37 18.91
CA GLU A 33 -12.07 0.41 19.99
C GLU A 33 -13.23 -0.55 19.68
N ASP A 34 -14.11 -0.17 18.76
CA ASP A 34 -15.26 -0.95 18.31
C ASP A 34 -14.93 -2.01 17.25
N ASN A 35 -13.65 -2.13 16.87
CA ASN A 35 -13.16 -3.03 15.82
C ASN A 35 -13.85 -2.82 14.46
N THR A 36 -14.22 -1.57 14.14
CA THR A 36 -14.80 -1.26 12.81
C THR A 36 -13.85 -1.71 11.70
N PRO A 37 -14.30 -2.51 10.72
CA PRO A 37 -13.48 -2.91 9.60
C PRO A 37 -12.95 -1.68 8.83
N ALA A 38 -11.62 -1.60 8.67
CA ALA A 38 -10.95 -0.45 8.08
C ALA A 38 -11.40 -0.15 6.65
N HIS A 39 -11.84 -1.17 5.91
CA HIS A 39 -12.33 -1.03 4.54
C HIS A 39 -13.74 -0.43 4.44
N GLU A 40 -14.50 -0.43 5.54
CA GLU A 40 -15.83 0.21 5.62
C GLU A 40 -15.70 1.71 5.93
N VAL A 41 -14.56 2.15 6.46
CA VAL A 41 -14.26 3.56 6.68
C VAL A 41 -13.78 4.19 5.37
N GLU A 42 -14.68 4.85 4.65
CA GLU A 42 -14.43 5.39 3.29
C GLU A 42 -13.14 6.21 3.19
N ARG A 43 -12.91 7.12 4.14
CA ARG A 43 -11.70 7.96 4.15
C ARG A 43 -10.42 7.12 4.28
N PHE A 44 -10.47 6.05 5.08
CA PHE A 44 -9.33 5.15 5.25
C PHE A 44 -9.11 4.33 3.98
N ALA A 45 -10.17 3.75 3.42
CA ALA A 45 -10.12 3.00 2.17
C ALA A 45 -9.55 3.84 1.01
N ASN A 46 -9.95 5.11 0.89
CA ASN A 46 -9.43 6.02 -0.12
C ASN A 46 -7.94 6.33 0.07
N GLY A 47 -7.49 6.51 1.31
CA GLY A 47 -6.07 6.69 1.59
C GLY A 47 -5.24 5.45 1.23
N ILE A 48 -5.78 4.25 1.49
CA ILE A 48 -5.13 3.00 1.09
C ILE A 48 -5.07 2.86 -0.44
N ARG A 49 -6.14 3.21 -1.17
CA ARG A 49 -6.09 3.25 -2.65
C ARG A 49 -4.95 4.14 -3.13
N LYS A 50 -4.82 5.35 -2.58
CA LYS A 50 -3.73 6.27 -2.94
C LYS A 50 -2.36 5.67 -2.65
N ILE A 51 -2.20 4.96 -1.53
CA ILE A 51 -0.96 4.25 -1.23
C ILE A 51 -0.67 3.16 -2.28
N CYS A 52 -1.67 2.36 -2.64
CA CYS A 52 -1.53 1.33 -3.69
C CYS A 52 -1.16 1.94 -5.04
N GLU A 53 -1.82 3.03 -5.46
CA GLU A 53 -1.45 3.76 -6.68
C GLU A 53 0.02 4.18 -6.66
N VAL A 54 0.48 4.82 -5.58
CA VAL A 54 1.86 5.28 -5.47
C VAL A 54 2.85 4.10 -5.49
N ARG A 55 2.53 3.00 -4.81
CA ARG A 55 3.38 1.79 -4.84
C ARG A 55 3.46 1.19 -6.24
N SER A 56 2.35 1.14 -6.98
CA SER A 56 2.34 0.66 -8.36
C SER A 56 3.18 1.55 -9.27
N GLN A 57 3.19 2.88 -9.06
CA GLN A 57 4.05 3.79 -9.82
C GLN A 57 5.51 3.51 -9.50
N MET A 58 5.84 3.43 -8.20
CA MET A 58 7.20 3.16 -7.75
C MET A 58 7.72 1.80 -8.19
N PHE A 59 6.88 0.76 -8.29
CA PHE A 59 7.28 -0.56 -8.81
C PHE A 59 7.64 -0.52 -10.30
N ILE A 60 6.93 0.30 -11.10
CA ILE A 60 7.27 0.49 -12.51
C ILE A 60 8.61 1.22 -12.65
N GLU A 61 8.87 2.19 -11.76
CA GLU A 61 10.13 2.94 -11.70
C GLU A 61 11.31 2.06 -11.22
N ASP A 62 11.07 1.23 -10.20
CA ASP A 62 12.04 0.34 -9.57
C ASP A 62 11.36 -0.98 -9.16
N PRO A 63 11.59 -2.09 -9.90
CA PRO A 63 10.99 -3.39 -9.60
C PRO A 63 11.39 -4.01 -8.25
N GLU A 64 12.41 -3.48 -7.56
CA GLU A 64 12.75 -3.91 -6.19
C GLU A 64 11.71 -3.42 -5.16
N ILE A 65 10.86 -2.46 -5.52
CA ILE A 65 9.78 -1.94 -4.67
C ILE A 65 8.53 -2.79 -4.86
N SER A 66 8.12 -3.55 -3.84
CA SER A 66 6.87 -4.31 -3.94
C SER A 66 5.65 -3.41 -4.23
N PRO A 67 4.79 -3.77 -5.22
CA PRO A 67 3.56 -3.02 -5.52
C PRO A 67 2.49 -3.20 -4.43
N TYR A 68 2.63 -4.18 -3.54
CA TYR A 68 1.69 -4.48 -2.46
C TYR A 68 2.07 -3.78 -1.16
N ILE A 69 1.08 -3.48 -0.31
CA ILE A 69 1.29 -2.83 0.98
C ILE A 69 2.27 -3.63 1.84
N GLN A 70 3.37 -2.97 2.21
CA GLN A 70 4.32 -3.44 3.21
C GLN A 70 4.08 -2.61 4.48
N GLY A 71 4.16 -3.24 5.66
CA GLY A 71 3.99 -2.55 6.94
C GLY A 71 2.63 -2.73 7.60
N ARG A 72 2.53 -2.28 8.85
CA ARG A 72 1.34 -2.42 9.71
C ARG A 72 0.45 -1.19 9.64
N LEU A 73 -0.81 -1.34 10.05
CA LEU A 73 -1.77 -0.25 10.14
C LEU A 73 -1.21 0.97 10.87
N ALA A 74 -0.54 0.78 12.02
CA ALA A 74 0.03 1.88 12.81
C ALA A 74 1.10 2.69 12.06
N GLU A 75 1.83 2.07 11.12
CA GLU A 75 2.89 2.73 10.35
C GLU A 75 2.30 3.52 9.16
N LEU A 76 1.21 3.02 8.60
CA LEU A 76 0.55 3.61 7.43
C LEU A 76 -0.50 4.65 7.81
N ALA A 77 -1.12 4.53 8.99
CA ALA A 77 -2.22 5.39 9.43
C ALA A 77 -1.96 6.91 9.29
N PRO A 78 -0.77 7.44 9.62
CA PRO A 78 -0.50 8.88 9.44
C PRO A 78 -0.58 9.34 7.98
N TYR A 79 -0.33 8.45 7.03
CA TYR A 79 -0.25 8.74 5.59
C TYR A 79 -1.55 8.45 4.86
N VAL A 80 -2.37 7.53 5.39
CA VAL A 80 -3.71 7.23 4.89
C VAL A 80 -4.58 8.50 4.89
N PHE A 81 -4.43 9.38 5.87
CA PHE A 81 -5.26 10.57 5.98
C PHE A 81 -4.68 11.83 5.33
N SER A 82 -3.40 11.83 4.96
CA SER A 82 -2.73 13.02 4.41
C SER A 82 -2.92 13.18 2.90
N ALA A 83 -3.09 12.07 2.16
CA ALA A 83 -3.16 12.03 0.69
C ALA A 83 -1.96 12.69 -0.03
N ASP A 84 -0.89 13.02 0.68
CA ASP A 84 0.33 13.60 0.12
C ASP A 84 1.22 12.49 -0.45
N GLU A 85 1.31 12.47 -1.78
CA GLU A 85 2.10 11.50 -2.52
C GLU A 85 3.59 11.52 -2.13
N SER A 86 4.16 12.70 -1.85
CA SER A 86 5.58 12.81 -1.49
C SER A 86 5.88 12.16 -0.13
N ALA A 87 4.98 12.34 0.83
CA ALA A 87 5.03 11.67 2.12
C ALA A 87 4.85 10.15 1.99
N VAL A 88 3.93 9.69 1.13
CA VAL A 88 3.72 8.26 0.86
C VAL A 88 4.95 7.62 0.22
N ARG A 89 5.56 8.26 -0.80
CA ARG A 89 6.82 7.78 -1.41
C ARG A 89 7.93 7.65 -0.37
N THR A 90 8.07 8.66 0.50
CA THR A 90 9.06 8.64 1.60
C THR A 90 8.82 7.48 2.58
N LEU A 91 7.57 7.22 2.95
CA LEU A 91 7.20 6.07 3.78
C LEU A 91 7.60 4.75 3.12
N ILE A 92 7.27 4.57 1.84
CA ILE A 92 7.53 3.32 1.10
C ILE A 92 9.03 2.99 1.10
N LEU A 93 9.87 3.98 0.80
CA LEU A 93 11.34 3.83 0.82
C LEU A 93 11.85 3.47 2.22
N LYS A 94 11.32 4.10 3.26
CA LYS A 94 11.68 3.78 4.66
C LYS A 94 11.33 2.33 5.00
N LEU A 95 10.17 1.84 4.56
CA LEU A 95 9.72 0.47 4.82
C LEU A 95 10.55 -0.58 4.05
N GLN A 96 11.04 -0.23 2.86
CA GLN A 96 11.91 -1.09 2.05
C GLN A 96 13.28 -1.29 2.70
N GLN A 97 13.82 -0.26 3.37
CA GLN A 97 15.11 -0.33 4.07
C GLN A 97 15.05 -1.10 5.40
N ARG A 98 13.88 -1.60 5.81
CA ARG A 98 13.72 -2.30 7.08
C ARG A 98 14.43 -3.67 7.04
N PRO A 99 15.31 -3.99 8.00
CA PRO A 99 15.91 -5.33 8.11
C PRO A 99 14.84 -6.41 8.26
N ALA A 100 15.00 -7.53 7.55
CA ALA A 100 14.04 -8.64 7.52
C ALA A 100 13.69 -9.23 8.91
N GLY A 101 14.51 -8.99 9.95
CA GLY A 101 14.30 -9.49 11.31
C GLY A 101 13.31 -8.72 12.19
N HIS A 102 12.75 -7.60 11.73
CA HIS A 102 11.71 -6.84 12.48
C HIS A 102 10.27 -7.17 12.02
N GLN A 103 10.07 -8.34 11.43
CA GLN A 103 8.73 -8.93 11.26
C GLN A 103 8.35 -9.62 12.59
N PHE A 104 7.68 -8.90 13.48
CA PHE A 104 7.00 -9.55 14.61
C PHE A 104 5.98 -10.52 14.03
N SER A 105 6.11 -11.81 14.37
CA SER A 105 5.09 -12.81 14.10
C SER A 105 3.78 -12.35 14.75
N GLY A 106 2.69 -12.34 13.98
CA GLY A 106 1.38 -11.83 14.38
C GLY A 106 0.66 -12.67 15.44
N SER A 107 1.32 -12.96 16.57
CA SER A 107 0.74 -13.70 17.70
C SER A 107 0.50 -12.84 18.95
N PHE A 108 0.71 -11.52 18.91
CA PHE A 108 0.54 -10.66 20.09
C PHE A 108 -0.37 -9.47 19.80
N MET A 109 -1.65 -9.75 19.60
CA MET A 109 -2.78 -8.87 19.95
C MET A 109 -3.99 -9.78 20.23
N GLN A 110 -3.88 -10.56 21.31
CA GLN A 110 -5.01 -11.11 22.05
C GLN A 110 -4.83 -10.56 23.46
N ASP A 111 -5.64 -9.58 23.82
CA ASP A 111 -6.09 -9.39 25.20
C ASP A 111 -7.51 -9.97 25.29
#